data_AF-A0A7S4D9K7-F1
#
_entry.id   AF-A0A7S4D9K7-F1
#
_cell.length_a   1.000
_cell.length_b   1.000
_cell.length_c   1.000
_cell.angle_alpha   90.00
_cell.angle_beta   90.00
_cell.angle_gamma   90.00
#
_symmetry.space_group_name_H-M   'P 1'
#
loop_
_entity.id
_entity.type
_entity.pdbx_description
1 polymer ?
#
loop_
_entity_poly.entity_id
_entity_poly.type
_entity_poly.pdbx_seq_one_letter_code
_entity_poly.pdbx_strand_id
1 'polypeptide(L)'
;MAVREGDAYWFDGASQRGYEHALPKVKLPAGGTTMGDAAGRRMIVVFRAGTPLAAAADSGDPCASLRPPDRARPRFGNLGGAYAEGHCYSRLDLVKGGGHLLKDRGVSGNKQDGADAVVVSRQDPRRGERDGLLRLRYAAARRQGAEALFQSLILKKPVRVYRSCWLGPPYGPVPDPAAPRTTYRYDGCFRVERVLGAAAAA
;
A
#
# COMPACT_ATOMS: atom_id res chain seq x y z
N MET A 1 -2.83 35.54 16.91
CA MET A 1 -2.33 35.61 15.51
C MET A 1 -3.37 34.94 14.64
N ALA A 2 -3.99 35.65 13.69
CA ALA A 2 -5.03 35.07 12.83
C ALA A 2 -4.39 34.34 11.66
N VAL A 3 -4.77 33.07 11.45
CA VAL A 3 -4.34 32.23 10.32
C VAL A 3 -4.96 32.77 9.04
N ARG A 4 -4.18 32.83 7.95
CA ARG A 4 -4.63 33.28 6.64
C ARG A 4 -4.62 32.14 5.62
N GLU A 5 -5.38 32.30 4.56
CA GLU A 5 -5.33 31.41 3.40
C GLU A 5 -3.90 31.42 2.81
N GLY A 6 -3.32 30.24 2.57
CA GLY A 6 -1.95 30.08 2.08
C GLY A 6 -0.87 29.82 3.16
N ASP A 7 -1.22 29.86 4.45
CA ASP A 7 -0.28 29.50 5.53
C ASP A 7 -0.06 27.97 5.58
N ALA A 8 1.19 27.50 5.49
CA ALA A 8 1.54 26.09 5.75
C ALA A 8 2.47 25.95 6.95
N TYR A 9 2.45 24.79 7.61
CA TYR A 9 3.15 24.56 8.86
C TYR A 9 3.87 23.21 8.87
N TRP A 10 5.00 23.17 9.57
CA TRP A 10 5.77 21.95 9.80
C TRP A 10 5.12 21.15 10.93
N PHE A 11 4.67 19.93 10.65
CA PHE A 11 4.18 19.02 11.69
C PHE A 11 5.36 18.40 12.43
N ASP A 12 5.31 18.36 13.75
CA ASP A 12 6.24 17.51 14.50
C ASP A 12 5.96 16.03 14.19
N GLY A 13 6.98 15.19 14.31
CA GLY A 13 6.87 13.77 13.98
C GLY A 13 5.86 13.01 14.86
N ALA A 14 5.43 13.56 16.00
CA ALA A 14 4.40 12.94 16.85
C ALA A 14 2.98 13.23 16.35
N SER A 15 2.72 14.47 15.93
CA SER A 15 1.47 14.94 15.35
C SER A 15 1.20 14.27 14.00
N GLN A 16 2.23 14.02 13.20
CA GLN A 16 2.10 13.26 11.96
C GLN A 16 1.78 11.77 12.22
N ARG A 17 2.26 11.20 13.33
CA ARG A 17 1.93 9.82 13.75
C ARG A 17 0.51 9.69 14.30
N GLY A 18 -0.03 10.74 14.90
CA GLY A 18 -1.40 10.79 15.44
C GLY A 18 -2.47 11.25 14.44
N TYR A 19 -2.06 11.72 13.25
CA TYR A 19 -2.98 12.19 12.22
C TYR A 19 -3.79 11.03 11.63
N GLU A 20 -5.07 10.94 11.99
CA GLU A 20 -6.03 9.99 11.42
C GLU A 20 -7.15 10.73 10.68
N HIS A 21 -7.28 10.48 9.38
CA HIS A 21 -8.45 10.89 8.59
C HIS A 21 -9.65 10.01 8.96
N ALA A 22 -10.34 10.35 10.04
CA ALA A 22 -11.58 9.67 10.43
C ALA A 22 -12.79 10.36 9.79
N LEU A 23 -13.29 9.81 8.68
CA LEU A 23 -14.64 10.12 8.20
C LEU A 23 -15.66 9.39 9.10
N PRO A 24 -16.77 10.03 9.50
CA PRO A 24 -17.90 9.31 10.09
C PRO A 24 -18.35 8.20 9.14
N LYS A 25 -18.41 6.95 9.60
CA LYS A 25 -18.88 5.79 8.81
C LYS A 25 -20.41 5.75 8.67
N VAL A 26 -21.07 6.91 8.67
CA VAL A 26 -22.52 6.99 8.64
C VAL A 26 -22.95 7.04 7.18
N LYS A 27 -23.64 5.99 6.71
CA LYS A 27 -24.36 6.04 5.43
C LYS A 27 -25.49 7.04 5.59
N LEU A 28 -25.46 8.14 4.83
CA LEU A 28 -26.64 9.00 4.73
C LEU A 28 -27.76 8.19 4.07
N PRO A 29 -28.99 8.19 4.62
CA PRO A 29 -30.11 7.48 4.03
C PRO A 29 -30.43 8.05 2.64
N ALA A 30 -30.72 7.16 1.70
CA ALA A 30 -31.09 7.49 0.33
C ALA A 30 -32.50 8.10 0.32
N GLY A 31 -32.60 9.43 0.41
CA GLY A 31 -33.87 10.15 0.28
C GLY A 31 -34.07 11.40 1.14
N GLY A 32 -33.08 11.88 1.89
CA GLY A 32 -33.22 13.09 2.71
C GLY A 32 -32.89 14.38 1.97
N THR A 33 -33.89 15.08 1.43
CA THR A 33 -33.78 16.50 1.07
C THR A 33 -33.81 17.38 2.32
N THR A 34 -32.94 18.39 2.32
CA THR A 34 -32.99 19.64 3.10
C THR A 34 -33.13 19.52 4.62
N MET A 35 -31.99 19.33 5.31
CA MET A 35 -31.70 20.11 6.52
C MET A 35 -30.50 21.00 6.20
N GLY A 36 -30.71 22.32 6.30
CA GLY A 36 -29.89 23.37 5.72
C GLY A 36 -28.39 23.30 6.02
N ASP A 37 -27.59 23.59 5.00
CA ASP A 37 -26.19 24.10 4.95
C ASP A 37 -25.10 23.54 5.88
N ALA A 38 -25.40 22.60 6.77
CA ALA A 38 -24.46 22.01 7.73
C ALA A 38 -24.16 20.53 7.42
N ALA A 39 -25.04 19.81 6.72
CA ALA A 39 -24.87 18.38 6.43
C ALA A 39 -23.84 18.06 5.31
N GLY A 40 -23.33 19.09 4.61
CA GLY A 40 -22.33 18.96 3.56
C GLY A 40 -20.94 19.49 3.92
N ARG A 41 -20.80 20.22 5.03
CA ARG A 41 -19.51 20.81 5.42
C ARG A 41 -18.68 19.77 6.15
N ARG A 42 -17.78 19.15 5.40
CA ARG A 42 -16.71 18.29 5.94
C ARG A 42 -15.72 19.18 6.67
N MET A 43 -15.77 19.16 8.00
CA MET A 43 -14.86 19.91 8.84
C MET A 43 -13.68 19.00 9.23
N ILE A 44 -12.45 19.46 8.97
CA ILE A 44 -11.25 18.84 9.51
C ILE A 44 -10.82 19.70 10.69
N VAL A 45 -10.88 19.14 11.90
CA VAL A 45 -10.37 19.81 13.10
C VAL A 45 -8.95 19.32 13.34
N VAL A 46 -7.97 20.16 13.03
CA VAL A 46 -6.56 19.91 13.33
C VAL A 46 -6.25 20.57 14.68
N PHE A 47 -6.08 19.76 15.73
CA PHE A 47 -5.56 20.25 17.02
C PHE A 47 -4.05 20.49 16.89
N ARG A 48 -3.59 21.67 17.33
CA ARG A 48 -2.23 22.19 17.06
C ARG A 48 -1.44 22.37 18.35
N ALA A 49 -0.16 22.01 18.32
CA ALA A 49 0.91 22.58 19.15
C ALA A 49 2.17 22.70 18.28
N GLY A 50 2.76 23.89 18.14
CA GLY A 50 3.99 24.08 17.35
C GLY A 50 4.25 25.52 16.89
N THR A 51 5.50 25.80 16.50
CA THR A 51 5.99 27.11 16.04
C THR A 51 5.56 27.41 14.60
N PRO A 52 4.99 28.59 14.30
CA PRO A 52 4.60 28.96 12.95
C PRO A 52 5.82 29.11 12.01
N LEU A 53 5.67 28.67 10.76
CA LEU A 53 6.67 28.82 9.69
C LEU A 53 5.97 29.40 8.46
N ALA A 54 6.67 30.24 7.69
CA ALA A 54 6.16 30.73 6.41
C ALA A 54 6.47 29.68 5.33
N ALA A 55 5.44 29.14 4.68
CA ALA A 55 5.62 28.21 3.57
C ALA A 55 5.92 28.98 2.28
N ALA A 56 6.98 28.58 1.58
CA ALA A 56 7.40 29.26 0.35
C ALA A 56 6.54 28.90 -0.88
N ALA A 57 5.84 27.76 -0.85
CA ALA A 57 4.90 27.34 -1.89
C ALA A 57 3.94 26.30 -1.31
N ASP A 58 2.63 26.50 -1.54
CA ASP A 58 1.62 25.47 -1.35
C ASP A 58 1.76 24.44 -2.47
N SER A 59 1.89 23.15 -2.15
CA SER A 59 1.82 22.08 -3.16
C SER A 59 0.38 21.74 -3.53
N GLY A 60 -0.58 22.55 -3.08
CA GLY A 60 -2.03 22.40 -3.19
C GLY A 60 -2.51 22.33 -4.63
N ASP A 61 -2.24 21.21 -5.28
CA ASP A 61 -2.94 20.81 -6.49
C ASP A 61 -4.45 20.86 -6.16
N PRO A 62 -5.25 21.62 -6.93
CA PRO A 62 -6.68 21.68 -6.72
C PRO A 62 -7.24 20.26 -6.66
N CYS A 63 -7.95 19.94 -5.59
CA CYS A 63 -8.60 18.65 -5.46
C CYS A 63 -9.67 18.54 -6.54
N ALA A 64 -9.32 17.93 -7.69
CA ALA A 64 -10.18 17.87 -8.87
C ALA A 64 -11.50 17.13 -8.61
N SER A 65 -11.55 16.27 -7.58
CA SER A 65 -12.77 15.60 -7.16
C SER A 65 -12.74 15.17 -5.70
N LEU A 66 -13.84 15.41 -4.99
CA LEU A 66 -14.11 14.84 -3.66
C LEU A 66 -14.69 13.41 -3.72
N ARG A 67 -14.88 12.86 -4.93
CA ARG A 67 -15.26 11.47 -5.10
C ARG A 67 -14.06 10.60 -4.71
N PRO A 68 -14.28 9.52 -3.92
CA PRO A 68 -13.21 8.58 -3.66
C PRO A 68 -12.67 8.06 -5.00
N PRO A 69 -11.34 8.00 -5.18
CA PRO A 69 -10.78 7.47 -6.40
C PRO A 69 -11.26 6.04 -6.61
N ASP A 70 -11.53 5.68 -7.87
CA ASP A 70 -11.88 4.32 -8.21
C ASP A 70 -10.78 3.38 -7.71
N ARG A 71 -11.19 2.42 -6.88
CA ARG A 71 -10.25 1.45 -6.34
C ARG A 71 -9.79 0.57 -7.49
N ALA A 72 -8.52 0.69 -7.85
CA ALA A 72 -7.89 -0.18 -8.83
C ALA A 72 -8.15 -1.65 -8.43
N ARG A 73 -8.58 -2.45 -9.40
CA ARG A 73 -8.88 -3.86 -9.18
C ARG A 73 -7.61 -4.71 -9.29
N PRO A 74 -7.46 -5.75 -8.47
CA PRO A 74 -6.34 -6.68 -8.61
C PRO A 74 -6.35 -7.35 -9.99
N ARG A 75 -5.19 -7.39 -10.65
CA ARG A 75 -5.03 -8.09 -11.93
C ARG A 75 -4.24 -9.37 -11.68
N PHE A 76 -4.73 -10.55 -12.03
CA PHE A 76 -4.04 -11.80 -11.68
C PHE A 76 -3.18 -12.34 -12.83
N GLY A 77 -2.12 -13.08 -12.48
CA GLY A 77 -1.28 -13.79 -13.44
C GLY A 77 -0.16 -12.94 -14.04
N ASN A 78 0.43 -13.42 -15.12
CA ASN A 78 1.41 -12.64 -15.87
C ASN A 78 0.68 -11.52 -16.62
N LEU A 79 1.20 -10.30 -16.54
CA LEU A 79 0.55 -9.14 -17.16
C LEU A 79 0.94 -8.94 -18.64
N GLY A 80 1.90 -9.70 -19.17
CA GLY A 80 2.25 -9.77 -20.60
C GLY A 80 2.75 -8.44 -21.19
N GLY A 81 3.93 -8.43 -21.82
CA GLY A 81 4.48 -7.25 -22.51
C GLY A 81 4.89 -6.06 -21.62
N ALA A 82 4.22 -5.85 -20.48
CA ALA A 82 4.52 -4.79 -19.52
C ALA A 82 5.54 -5.22 -18.44
N TYR A 83 5.60 -6.51 -18.13
CA TYR A 83 6.52 -7.06 -17.14
C TYR A 83 7.13 -8.37 -17.64
N ALA A 84 8.45 -8.45 -17.61
CA ALA A 84 9.23 -9.61 -17.99
C ALA A 84 9.90 -10.20 -16.74
N GLU A 85 9.88 -11.52 -16.63
CA GLU A 85 10.56 -12.22 -15.54
C GLU A 85 12.08 -11.91 -15.59
N GLY A 86 12.70 -11.82 -14.42
CA GLY A 86 14.10 -11.44 -14.27
C GLY A 86 14.40 -9.94 -14.40
N HIS A 87 13.47 -9.13 -14.89
CA HIS A 87 13.68 -7.68 -15.02
C HIS A 87 13.41 -6.95 -13.70
N CYS A 88 14.15 -5.85 -13.51
CA CYS A 88 14.05 -4.98 -12.36
C CYS A 88 13.19 -3.75 -12.67
N TYR A 89 12.34 -3.38 -11.71
CA TYR A 89 11.42 -2.26 -11.80
C TYR A 89 11.54 -1.37 -10.57
N SER A 90 11.26 -0.07 -10.72
CA SER A 90 11.05 0.79 -9.56
C SER A 90 9.66 0.56 -8.97
N ARG A 91 9.47 0.94 -7.70
CA ARG A 91 8.14 0.88 -7.08
C ARG A 91 7.10 1.72 -7.83
N LEU A 92 7.53 2.83 -8.41
CA LEU A 92 6.66 3.72 -9.17
C LEU A 92 6.19 3.06 -10.46
N ASP A 93 7.08 2.36 -11.16
CA ASP A 93 6.74 1.65 -12.40
C ASP A 93 5.73 0.54 -12.13
N LEU A 94 5.95 -0.24 -11.06
CA LEU A 94 5.02 -1.27 -10.63
C LEU A 94 3.61 -0.71 -10.36
N VAL A 95 3.50 0.47 -9.74
CA VAL A 95 2.20 1.09 -9.45
C VAL A 95 1.56 1.67 -10.71
N LYS A 96 2.33 2.43 -11.50
CA LYS A 96 1.83 3.05 -12.74
C LYS A 96 1.39 2.01 -13.77
N GLY A 97 2.16 0.94 -13.94
CA GLY A 97 1.83 -0.14 -14.88
C GLY A 97 0.92 -1.22 -14.30
N GLY A 98 0.43 -1.07 -13.06
CA GLY A 98 -0.48 -2.04 -12.42
C GLY A 98 0.15 -3.41 -12.08
N GLY A 99 1.48 -3.51 -12.03
CA GLY A 99 2.21 -4.68 -11.55
C GLY A 99 2.02 -4.91 -10.05
N HIS A 100 1.78 -3.83 -9.30
CA HIS A 100 1.42 -3.83 -7.88
C HIS A 100 0.60 -2.58 -7.54
N LEU A 101 -0.53 -2.69 -6.85
CA LEU A 101 -1.46 -1.56 -6.68
C LEU A 101 -1.06 -0.53 -5.62
N LEU A 102 -0.25 -0.93 -4.65
CA LEU A 102 0.05 -0.12 -3.47
C LEU A 102 1.53 0.30 -3.44
N LYS A 103 1.81 1.56 -3.11
CA LYS A 103 3.19 2.08 -3.00
C LYS A 103 3.91 1.54 -1.75
N ASP A 104 3.23 1.55 -0.59
CA ASP A 104 3.89 1.34 0.71
C ASP A 104 3.63 -0.02 1.36
N ARG A 105 2.85 -0.90 0.72
CA ARG A 105 2.50 -2.23 1.28
C ARG A 105 3.20 -3.36 0.56
N GLY A 106 3.64 -4.37 1.31
CA GLY A 106 4.25 -5.57 0.76
C GLY A 106 3.29 -6.48 -0.01
N VAL A 107 1.99 -6.42 0.26
CA VAL A 107 0.98 -7.25 -0.43
C VAL A 107 -0.01 -6.34 -1.15
N SER A 108 -0.21 -6.59 -2.44
CA SER A 108 -1.27 -6.01 -3.27
C SER A 108 -2.46 -6.97 -3.33
N GLY A 109 -3.66 -6.42 -3.19
CA GLY A 109 -4.91 -7.17 -3.30
C GLY A 109 -5.93 -6.82 -2.23
N ASN A 110 -7.00 -7.60 -2.19
CA ASN A 110 -8.09 -7.40 -1.24
C ASN A 110 -8.71 -8.74 -0.80
N LYS A 111 -9.54 -8.71 0.25
CA LYS A 111 -10.17 -9.91 0.82
C LYS A 111 -11.28 -10.55 -0.02
N GLN A 112 -11.75 -9.85 -1.06
CA GLN A 112 -12.82 -10.33 -1.95
C GLN A 112 -12.22 -11.09 -3.12
N ASP A 113 -11.24 -10.48 -3.81
CA ASP A 113 -10.64 -11.00 -5.04
C ASP A 113 -9.39 -11.83 -4.79
N GLY A 114 -8.65 -11.55 -3.72
CA GLY A 114 -7.35 -12.14 -3.42
C GLY A 114 -6.18 -11.17 -3.56
N ALA A 115 -4.99 -11.69 -3.25
CA ALA A 115 -3.69 -11.06 -3.49
C ALA A 115 -3.24 -11.28 -4.93
N ASP A 116 -2.85 -10.21 -5.62
CA ASP A 116 -2.36 -10.26 -7.00
C ASP A 116 -0.84 -10.11 -7.11
N ALA A 117 -0.22 -9.46 -6.13
CA ALA A 117 1.22 -9.30 -6.08
C ALA A 117 1.76 -9.20 -4.64
N VAL A 118 3.01 -9.60 -4.46
CA VAL A 118 3.78 -9.47 -3.23
C VAL A 118 5.16 -8.91 -3.52
N VAL A 119 5.63 -8.04 -2.64
CA VAL A 119 7.00 -7.56 -2.53
C VAL A 119 7.67 -8.21 -1.33
N VAL A 120 8.82 -8.82 -1.59
CA VAL A 120 9.69 -9.43 -0.59
C VAL A 120 10.93 -8.54 -0.45
N SER A 121 11.00 -7.81 0.66
CA SER A 121 12.13 -6.90 0.92
C SER A 121 13.07 -7.33 2.04
N ARG A 122 12.62 -8.25 2.88
CA ARG A 122 13.37 -8.79 4.01
C ARG A 122 12.80 -10.16 4.39
N GLN A 123 13.54 -10.89 5.21
CA GLN A 123 13.10 -12.13 5.84
C GLN A 123 13.31 -12.01 7.34
N ASP A 124 12.33 -12.41 8.13
CA ASP A 124 12.40 -12.52 9.58
C ASP A 124 12.33 -14.00 9.99
N PRO A 125 13.48 -14.63 10.30
CA PRO A 125 13.52 -16.02 10.73
C PRO A 125 12.67 -16.31 11.98
N ARG A 126 12.46 -15.32 12.86
CA ARG A 126 11.64 -15.48 14.08
C ARG A 126 10.16 -15.66 13.74
N ARG A 127 9.74 -15.15 12.58
CA ARG A 127 8.38 -15.36 12.02
C ARG A 127 8.32 -16.63 11.14
N GLY A 128 9.42 -17.37 11.05
CA GLY A 128 9.55 -18.53 10.17
C GLY A 128 9.55 -18.16 8.69
N GLU A 129 9.85 -16.91 8.34
CA GLU A 129 9.98 -16.52 6.94
C GLU A 129 11.22 -17.19 6.33
N ARG A 130 11.07 -17.68 5.11
CA ARG A 130 12.15 -18.29 4.33
C ARG A 130 11.96 -17.96 2.86
N ASP A 131 13.02 -17.51 2.21
CA ASP A 131 13.01 -17.31 0.77
C ASP A 131 13.77 -18.44 0.05
N GLY A 132 13.26 -18.79 -1.11
CA GLY A 132 13.77 -19.82 -2.00
C GLY A 132 13.26 -19.55 -3.42
N LEU A 133 14.00 -20.00 -4.42
CA LEU A 133 13.69 -19.70 -5.83
C LEU A 133 12.25 -20.11 -6.20
N LEU A 134 11.84 -21.32 -5.80
CA LEU A 134 10.53 -21.91 -6.13
C LEU A 134 9.53 -21.85 -4.97
N ARG A 135 9.98 -21.56 -3.75
CA ARG A 135 9.14 -21.57 -2.55
C ARG A 135 9.48 -20.40 -1.66
N LEU A 136 8.45 -19.66 -1.29
CA LEU A 136 8.52 -18.52 -0.39
C LEU A 136 7.59 -18.78 0.81
N ARG A 137 8.14 -18.68 2.01
CA ARG A 137 7.36 -18.59 3.25
C ARG A 137 7.36 -17.14 3.71
N TYR A 138 6.19 -16.51 3.61
CA TYR A 138 5.99 -15.08 3.84
C TYR A 138 5.03 -14.87 5.01
N ALA A 139 5.36 -13.99 5.96
CA ALA A 139 4.46 -13.64 7.05
C ALA A 139 3.79 -12.29 6.76
N ALA A 140 2.47 -12.26 6.86
CA ALA A 140 1.68 -11.04 6.71
C ALA A 140 0.75 -10.89 7.92
N ALA A 141 0.62 -9.65 8.41
CA ALA A 141 -0.44 -9.32 9.34
C ALA A 141 -1.78 -9.14 8.62
N ARG A 142 -2.90 -9.27 9.35
CA ARG A 142 -4.26 -9.04 8.82
C ARG A 142 -4.39 -7.71 8.06
N ARG A 143 -3.88 -6.62 8.65
CA ARG A 143 -3.88 -5.27 8.06
C ARG A 143 -2.89 -5.09 6.90
N GLN A 144 -1.99 -6.05 6.70
CA GLN A 144 -0.93 -6.03 5.69
C GLN A 144 -1.17 -7.02 4.54
N GLY A 145 -2.40 -7.53 4.38
CA GLY A 145 -2.77 -8.36 3.23
C GLY A 145 -2.83 -9.87 3.49
N ALA A 146 -2.75 -10.31 4.76
CA ALA A 146 -2.92 -11.74 5.08
C ALA A 146 -4.27 -12.31 4.60
N GLU A 147 -5.36 -11.54 4.74
CA GLU A 147 -6.68 -11.96 4.25
C GLU A 147 -6.71 -12.11 2.73
N ALA A 148 -6.00 -11.24 2.00
CA ALA A 148 -5.92 -11.32 0.54
C ALA A 148 -5.14 -12.57 0.10
N LEU A 149 -4.05 -12.90 0.79
CA LEU A 149 -3.28 -14.14 0.54
C LEU A 149 -4.12 -15.39 0.84
N PHE A 150 -4.86 -15.39 1.96
CA PHE A 150 -5.79 -16.47 2.28
C PHE A 150 -6.90 -16.62 1.22
N GLN A 151 -7.43 -15.50 0.73
CA GLN A 151 -8.41 -15.52 -0.35
C GLN A 151 -7.81 -16.08 -1.66
N SER A 152 -6.55 -15.76 -1.98
CA SER A 152 -5.85 -16.36 -3.14
C SER A 152 -5.64 -17.87 -2.98
N LEU A 153 -5.47 -18.39 -1.76
CA LEU A 153 -5.43 -19.83 -1.49
C LEU A 153 -6.77 -20.50 -1.82
N ILE A 154 -7.89 -19.88 -1.44
CA ILE A 154 -9.24 -20.40 -1.71
C ILE A 154 -9.53 -20.35 -3.21
N LEU A 155 -9.34 -19.19 -3.83
CA LEU A 155 -9.66 -18.95 -5.24
C LEU A 155 -8.61 -19.46 -6.23
N LYS A 156 -7.53 -20.09 -5.73
CA LYS A 156 -6.39 -20.58 -6.51
C LYS A 156 -5.81 -19.52 -7.46
N LYS A 157 -5.80 -18.26 -7.01
CA LYS A 157 -5.32 -17.14 -7.81
C LYS A 157 -3.79 -17.06 -7.76
N PRO A 158 -3.13 -16.83 -8.91
CA PRO A 158 -1.70 -16.62 -8.95
C PRO A 158 -1.33 -15.26 -8.34
N VAL A 159 -0.18 -15.22 -7.67
CA VAL A 159 0.39 -14.04 -7.00
C VAL A 159 1.73 -13.74 -7.64
N ARG A 160 1.90 -12.55 -8.23
CA ARG A 160 3.20 -12.10 -8.73
C ARG A 160 4.16 -11.86 -7.56
N VAL A 161 5.41 -12.30 -7.68
CA VAL A 161 6.42 -12.06 -6.65
C VAL A 161 7.48 -11.10 -7.18
N TYR A 162 7.76 -10.07 -6.40
CA TYR A 162 8.82 -9.12 -6.65
C TYR A 162 9.82 -9.14 -5.50
N ARG A 163 11.10 -9.43 -5.77
CA ARG A 163 12.16 -9.43 -4.75
C ARG A 163 12.93 -8.12 -4.81
N SER A 164 13.06 -7.44 -3.68
CA SER A 164 13.78 -6.18 -3.62
C SER A 164 15.28 -6.38 -3.50
N CYS A 165 16.06 -5.39 -3.95
CA CYS A 165 17.51 -5.41 -3.81
C CYS A 165 17.98 -5.45 -2.34
N TRP A 166 17.13 -5.05 -1.38
CA TRP A 166 17.44 -5.12 0.06
C TRP A 166 17.41 -6.53 0.64
N LEU A 167 16.81 -7.49 -0.07
CA LEU A 167 16.83 -8.89 0.33
C LEU A 167 18.27 -9.45 0.32
N GLY A 168 19.14 -8.91 -0.54
CA GLY A 168 20.51 -9.39 -0.72
C GLY A 168 20.59 -10.74 -1.44
N PRO A 169 21.81 -11.21 -1.74
CA PRO A 169 22.02 -12.51 -2.37
C PRO A 169 21.56 -13.68 -1.48
N PRO A 170 21.16 -14.82 -2.07
CA PRO A 170 21.18 -15.12 -3.51
C PRO A 170 19.90 -14.69 -4.25
N TYR A 171 18.86 -14.23 -3.54
CA TYR A 171 17.53 -14.08 -4.12
C TYR A 171 17.14 -12.65 -4.50
N GLY A 172 17.75 -11.64 -3.86
CA GLY A 172 17.57 -10.24 -4.24
C GLY A 172 18.35 -9.88 -5.52
N PRO A 173 17.83 -8.96 -6.36
CA PRO A 173 18.63 -8.38 -7.43
C PRO A 173 19.80 -7.57 -6.87
N VAL A 174 20.86 -7.45 -7.68
CA VAL A 174 21.96 -6.51 -7.39
C VAL A 174 21.37 -5.09 -7.44
N PRO A 175 21.62 -4.23 -6.43
CA PRO A 175 21.24 -2.83 -6.49
C PRO A 175 21.88 -2.17 -7.71
N ASP A 176 21.10 -1.41 -8.48
CA ASP A 176 21.65 -0.60 -9.57
C ASP A 176 22.32 0.65 -8.97
N PRO A 177 23.65 0.81 -9.09
CA PRO A 177 24.35 1.96 -8.53
C PRO A 177 23.94 3.29 -9.18
N ALA A 178 23.37 3.27 -10.39
CA ALA A 178 22.86 4.46 -11.06
C ALA A 178 21.41 4.82 -10.64
N ALA A 179 20.69 3.88 -9.99
CA ALA A 179 19.34 4.13 -9.53
C ALA A 179 19.34 4.57 -8.06
N PRO A 180 18.90 5.81 -7.72
CA PRO A 180 18.89 6.29 -6.33
C PRO A 180 17.80 5.63 -5.47
N ARG A 181 17.12 4.59 -5.95
CA ARG A 181 15.92 4.00 -5.34
C ARG A 181 15.96 2.47 -5.36
N THR A 182 15.27 1.88 -4.39
CA THR A 182 15.03 0.43 -4.31
C THR A 182 14.50 -0.12 -5.63
N THR A 183 15.16 -1.14 -6.15
CA THR A 183 14.74 -1.90 -7.32
C THR A 183 14.09 -3.21 -6.89
N TYR A 184 13.18 -3.71 -7.73
CA TYR A 184 12.39 -4.91 -7.49
C TYR A 184 12.43 -5.81 -8.73
N ARG A 185 13.00 -7.01 -8.61
CA ARG A 185 13.03 -8.00 -9.69
C ARG A 185 11.73 -8.77 -9.74
N TYR A 186 11.12 -8.92 -10.91
CA TYR A 186 9.95 -9.77 -11.10
C TYR A 186 10.37 -11.24 -11.24
N ASP A 187 9.93 -12.10 -10.33
CA ASP A 187 10.34 -13.51 -10.27
C ASP A 187 9.20 -14.47 -10.68
N GLY A 188 8.22 -13.96 -11.41
CA GLY A 188 7.13 -14.75 -11.93
C GLY A 188 5.92 -14.86 -11.01
N CYS A 189 5.05 -15.83 -11.31
CA CYS A 189 3.79 -16.04 -10.61
C CYS A 189 3.86 -17.28 -9.71
N PHE A 190 3.52 -17.08 -8.44
CA PHE A 190 3.45 -18.13 -7.43
C PHE A 190 2.00 -18.46 -7.13
N ARG A 191 1.76 -19.60 -6.50
CA ARG A 191 0.46 -19.95 -5.92
C ARG A 191 0.60 -20.06 -4.41
N VAL A 192 -0.43 -19.63 -3.69
CA VAL A 192 -0.50 -19.87 -2.25
C VAL A 192 -0.87 -21.33 -2.04
N GLU A 193 0.08 -22.13 -1.57
CA GLU A 193 -0.15 -23.57 -1.30
C GLU A 193 -0.81 -23.79 0.06
N ARG A 194 -0.41 -23.01 1.07
CA ARG A 194 -0.86 -23.15 2.46
C ARG A 194 -0.80 -21.82 3.18
N VAL A 195 -1.75 -21.59 4.08
CA VAL A 195 -1.69 -20.52 5.08
C VAL A 195 -1.62 -21.16 6.45
N LEU A 196 -0.63 -20.78 7.24
CA LEU A 196 -0.48 -21.21 8.62
C LEU A 196 -1.02 -20.10 9.51
N GLY A 197 -2.02 -20.43 10.33
CA GLY A 197 -2.36 -19.58 11.46
C GLY A 197 -1.26 -19.65 12.51
N ALA A 198 -1.10 -18.59 13.31
CA ALA A 198 -0.44 -18.78 14.60
C ALA A 198 -1.29 -19.80 15.36
N ALA A 199 -0.69 -20.90 15.82
CA ALA A 199 -1.30 -21.67 16.90
C ALA A 199 -1.59 -20.64 18.00
N ALA A 200 -2.84 -20.59 18.50
CA ALA A 200 -3.10 -19.84 19.71
C ALA A 200 -2.09 -20.35 20.74
N ALA A 201 -1.24 -19.47 21.26
CA ALA A 201 -0.43 -19.80 22.41
C ALA A 201 -1.44 -20.18 23.50
N ALA A 202 -1.50 -21.48 23.79
CA ALA A 202 -2.29 -22.04 24.89
C ALA A 202 -1.66 -21.67 26.22
#